data_AF-A0A6I8URF4-F1
#
_entry.id   AF-A0A6I8URF4-F1
#
_cell.length_a   1.000
_cell.length_b   1.000
_cell.length_c   1.000
_cell.angle_alpha   90.00
_cell.angle_beta   90.00
_cell.angle_gamma   90.00
#
_symmetry.space_group_name_H-M   'P 1'
#
loop_
_entity.id
_entity.type
_entity.pdbx_description
1 polymer ?
#
loop_
_entity_poly.entity_id
_entity_poly.type
_entity_poly.pdbx_seq_one_letter_code
_entity_poly.pdbx_strand_id
1 'polypeptide(L)'
;MLRTATMGLLSAVAVKAAPEAAPKEKDPKKKNDEDCSLVCRPSELPIYGNLRKTQPKEPREHKESALEKNLETGVRAVREEVQAGYRAVADQAGIIGTYVDTAKAHTQHTLDILNEPQNSLHRSGAIVVGGLAGFIFAARGGFVKKVIYTGIGSGAVASMCYPRQAEDNCRVVLHEGRKIFAVAYNFIKGVKPGEEVPIEPIQKFPTSLQDLKFLALDLIDEAKEVVLPKKK
;
A
#
# COMPACT_ATOMS: atom_id res chain seq x y z
N MET A 1 -23.50 -11.07 20.99
CA MET A 1 -23.77 -12.11 19.96
C MET A 1 -24.70 -11.49 18.94
N LEU A 2 -24.28 -11.34 17.68
CA LEU A 2 -25.11 -11.49 16.47
C LEU A 2 -24.16 -11.33 15.27
N ARG A 3 -23.91 -12.43 14.56
CA ARG A 3 -23.07 -12.47 13.37
C ARG A 3 -23.94 -12.26 12.13
N THR A 4 -23.38 -11.51 11.20
CA THR A 4 -23.80 -11.14 9.86
C THR A 4 -24.21 -12.33 8.98
N ALA A 5 -25.35 -12.21 8.29
CA ALA A 5 -25.76 -13.12 7.21
C ALA A 5 -25.43 -12.46 5.85
N THR A 6 -24.47 -13.04 5.13
CA THR A 6 -24.16 -12.72 3.74
C THR A 6 -25.11 -13.50 2.84
N MET A 7 -26.07 -12.82 2.19
CA MET A 7 -26.82 -13.39 1.06
C MET A 7 -26.05 -13.12 -0.23
N GLY A 8 -25.48 -14.18 -0.81
CA GLY A 8 -24.97 -14.17 -2.18
C GLY A 8 -26.12 -14.34 -3.16
N LEU A 9 -26.22 -13.44 -4.14
CA LEU A 9 -27.13 -13.55 -5.28
C LEU A 9 -26.44 -14.37 -6.38
N LEU A 10 -26.98 -15.56 -6.66
CA LEU A 10 -26.66 -16.35 -7.85
C LEU A 10 -27.83 -16.23 -8.83
N SER A 11 -27.62 -15.53 -9.95
CA SER A 11 -28.58 -15.48 -11.06
C SER A 11 -28.26 -16.60 -12.06
N ALA A 12 -29.14 -17.59 -12.13
CA ALA A 12 -29.14 -18.60 -13.19
C ALA A 12 -30.12 -18.16 -14.29
N VAL A 13 -29.63 -17.97 -15.52
CA VAL A 13 -30.47 -17.70 -16.69
C VAL A 13 -30.76 -19.03 -17.40
N ALA A 14 -32.04 -19.40 -17.46
CA ALA A 14 -32.52 -20.57 -18.19
C ALA A 14 -32.82 -20.19 -19.65
N VAL A 15 -32.22 -20.92 -20.60
CA VAL A 15 -32.54 -20.83 -22.03
C VAL A 15 -33.71 -21.76 -22.33
N LYS A 16 -34.84 -21.19 -22.78
CA LYS A 16 -36.03 -21.91 -23.22
C LYS A 16 -36.00 -22.09 -24.73
N ALA A 17 -35.99 -23.32 -25.21
CA ALA A 17 -36.09 -23.68 -26.62
C ALA A 17 -37.51 -24.19 -26.95
N ALA A 18 -38.09 -23.71 -28.06
CA ALA A 18 -39.16 -24.30 -28.88
C ALA A 18 -39.61 -23.29 -29.97
N PRO A 19 -40.32 -23.68 -31.04
CA PRO A 19 -40.12 -24.82 -31.92
C PRO A 19 -40.16 -24.43 -33.42
N GLU A 20 -39.93 -25.44 -34.26
CA GLU A 20 -39.91 -25.49 -35.72
C GLU A 20 -41.29 -25.23 -36.39
N ALA A 21 -41.32 -24.52 -37.51
CA ALA A 21 -42.49 -24.44 -38.41
C ALA A 21 -42.05 -24.28 -39.89
N ALA A 22 -42.71 -25.04 -40.76
CA ALA A 22 -42.44 -25.28 -42.18
C ALA A 22 -42.66 -24.06 -43.13
N PRO A 23 -42.14 -24.09 -44.38
CA PRO A 23 -42.21 -22.97 -45.32
C PRO A 23 -43.49 -22.98 -46.18
N LYS A 24 -43.99 -21.78 -46.53
CA LYS A 24 -44.99 -21.57 -47.59
C LYS A 24 -44.37 -20.87 -48.80
N GLU A 25 -44.65 -21.47 -49.95
CA GLU A 25 -44.39 -21.05 -51.33
C GLU A 25 -45.16 -19.77 -51.73
N LYS A 26 -44.59 -18.95 -52.62
CA LYS A 26 -45.18 -18.43 -53.88
C LYS A 26 -44.48 -17.15 -54.39
N ASP A 27 -43.95 -17.22 -55.61
CA ASP A 27 -43.74 -16.07 -56.50
C ASP A 27 -45.09 -15.46 -56.96
N PRO A 28 -45.14 -14.20 -57.42
CA PRO A 28 -45.13 -13.99 -58.88
C PRO A 28 -44.44 -12.70 -59.42
N LYS A 29 -44.04 -12.86 -60.70
CA LYS A 29 -43.52 -11.98 -61.77
C LYS A 29 -43.92 -10.48 -61.92
N LYS A 30 -42.96 -9.77 -62.54
CA LYS A 30 -42.98 -8.85 -63.74
C LYS A 30 -43.10 -7.32 -63.59
N LYS A 31 -42.18 -6.62 -64.30
CA LYS A 31 -42.31 -5.51 -65.31
C LYS A 31 -40.93 -4.82 -65.45
N ASN A 32 -40.46 -4.25 -66.55
CA ASN A 32 -40.76 -4.19 -67.99
C ASN A 32 -39.49 -3.64 -68.67
N ASP A 33 -39.36 -3.92 -69.96
CA ASP A 33 -38.32 -3.45 -70.88
C ASP A 33 -38.36 -1.92 -71.09
N GLU A 34 -37.19 -1.28 -71.20
CA GLU A 34 -36.98 0.00 -71.88
C GLU A 34 -35.67 -0.11 -72.69
N ASP A 35 -35.79 0.15 -73.99
CA ASP A 35 -34.74 0.09 -74.99
C ASP A 35 -33.65 1.15 -74.74
N CYS A 36 -32.42 0.73 -74.44
CA CYS A 36 -31.26 1.62 -74.50
C CYS A 36 -30.77 1.72 -75.96
N SER A 37 -31.17 2.79 -76.65
CA SER A 37 -30.57 3.18 -77.93
C SER A 37 -29.03 3.23 -77.82
N LEU A 38 -28.33 2.49 -78.67
CA LEU A 38 -26.86 2.40 -78.71
C LEU A 38 -26.20 3.66 -79.31
N VAL A 39 -26.60 4.84 -78.83
CA VAL A 39 -25.96 6.12 -79.14
C VAL A 39 -25.48 6.73 -77.83
N CYS A 40 -24.38 6.19 -77.31
CA CYS A 40 -23.65 6.81 -76.20
C CYS A 40 -22.69 7.87 -76.77
N ARG A 41 -22.65 9.07 -76.20
CA ARG A 41 -21.61 10.05 -76.56
C ARG A 41 -20.24 9.51 -76.12
N PRO A 42 -19.13 9.77 -76.86
CA PRO A 42 -17.79 9.32 -76.47
C PRO A 42 -17.36 9.73 -75.04
N SER A 43 -17.91 10.84 -74.54
CA SER A 43 -17.70 11.35 -73.17
C SER A 43 -18.47 10.58 -72.08
N GLU A 44 -19.43 9.74 -72.45
CA GLU A 44 -20.26 8.93 -71.54
C GLU A 44 -19.74 7.49 -71.40
N LEU A 45 -18.61 7.16 -72.05
CA LEU A 45 -17.92 5.90 -71.79
C LEU A 45 -17.43 5.88 -70.32
N PRO A 46 -17.59 4.75 -69.60
CA PRO A 46 -17.13 4.60 -68.21
C PRO A 46 -15.61 4.69 -68.03
N ILE A 47 -14.86 4.96 -69.10
CA ILE A 47 -13.42 5.24 -69.11
C ILE A 47 -13.14 6.72 -68.78
N TYR A 48 -14.06 7.64 -69.13
CA TYR A 48 -13.90 9.10 -68.96
C TYR A 48 -14.74 9.69 -67.82
N GLY A 49 -15.59 8.89 -67.18
CA GLY A 49 -16.24 9.26 -65.93
C GLY A 49 -15.20 9.36 -64.81
N ASN A 50 -15.11 10.52 -64.16
CA ASN A 50 -14.16 10.80 -63.07
C ASN A 50 -14.03 9.62 -62.08
N LEU A 51 -12.97 8.81 -62.24
CA LEU A 51 -12.56 7.74 -61.33
C LEU A 51 -12.20 8.24 -59.92
N ARG A 52 -12.26 9.56 -59.71
CA ARG A 52 -12.02 10.26 -58.44
C ARG A 52 -13.22 11.06 -57.94
N LYS A 53 -14.45 10.70 -58.31
CA LYS A 53 -15.53 10.94 -57.36
C LYS A 53 -15.42 9.84 -56.33
N THR A 54 -14.68 10.11 -55.24
CA THR A 54 -14.89 9.39 -53.99
C THR A 54 -16.35 9.63 -53.67
N GLN A 55 -17.23 8.71 -54.10
CA GLN A 55 -18.59 8.71 -53.61
C GLN A 55 -18.42 8.70 -52.09
N PRO A 56 -19.07 9.62 -51.35
CA PRO A 56 -19.19 9.47 -49.91
C PRO A 56 -19.66 8.04 -49.73
N LYS A 57 -18.80 7.19 -49.16
CA LYS A 57 -19.14 5.80 -48.94
C LYS A 57 -20.38 5.92 -48.08
N GLU A 58 -21.56 5.63 -48.65
CA GLU A 58 -22.79 5.72 -47.89
C GLU A 58 -22.53 4.98 -46.59
N PRO A 59 -22.89 5.55 -45.42
CA PRO A 59 -22.67 4.89 -44.15
C PRO A 59 -23.24 3.49 -44.36
N ARG A 60 -22.34 2.49 -44.41
CA ARG A 60 -22.81 1.12 -44.52
C ARG A 60 -23.65 0.97 -43.29
N GLU A 61 -24.96 0.85 -43.45
CA GLU A 61 -25.81 0.33 -42.40
C GLU A 61 -25.27 -1.07 -42.15
N HIS A 62 -24.28 -1.17 -41.28
CA HIS A 62 -23.94 -2.41 -40.63
C HIS A 62 -25.25 -2.83 -40.00
N LYS A 63 -25.88 -3.86 -40.55
CA LYS A 63 -26.96 -4.55 -39.87
C LYS A 63 -26.31 -5.14 -38.63
N GLU A 64 -26.28 -4.34 -37.58
CA GLU A 64 -25.71 -4.70 -36.29
C GLU A 64 -26.36 -6.03 -35.91
N SER A 65 -25.56 -7.08 -35.98
CA SER A 65 -26.06 -8.40 -35.61
C SER A 65 -26.42 -8.35 -34.13
N ALA A 66 -27.48 -9.05 -33.72
CA ALA A 66 -27.86 -9.12 -32.30
C ALA A 66 -26.67 -9.56 -31.41
N LEU A 67 -25.74 -10.33 -31.99
CA LEU A 67 -24.51 -10.77 -31.35
C LEU A 67 -23.50 -9.64 -31.13
N GLU A 68 -23.27 -8.76 -32.12
CA GLU A 68 -22.40 -7.57 -31.98
C GLU A 68 -22.94 -6.62 -30.91
N LYS A 69 -24.25 -6.35 -30.89
CA LYS A 69 -24.87 -5.51 -29.85
C LYS A 69 -24.68 -6.05 -28.44
N ASN A 70 -24.83 -7.38 -28.28
CA ASN A 70 -24.67 -8.04 -26.99
C ASN A 70 -23.21 -8.00 -26.52
N LEU A 71 -22.25 -8.19 -27.43
CA LEU A 71 -20.82 -8.08 -27.13
C LEU A 71 -20.42 -6.66 -26.77
N GLU A 72 -20.86 -5.66 -27.54
CA GLU A 72 -20.58 -4.25 -27.27
C GLU A 72 -21.17 -3.82 -25.92
N THR A 73 -22.40 -4.25 -25.61
CA THR A 73 -23.05 -3.94 -24.33
C THR A 73 -22.31 -4.60 -23.17
N GLY A 74 -21.86 -5.85 -23.32
CA GLY A 74 -21.09 -6.56 -22.28
C GLY A 74 -19.73 -5.92 -22.01
N VAL A 75 -18.96 -5.62 -23.06
CA VAL A 75 -17.65 -4.96 -22.94
C VAL A 75 -17.81 -3.54 -22.38
N ARG A 76 -18.84 -2.82 -22.80
CA ARG A 76 -19.15 -1.49 -22.28
C ARG A 76 -19.49 -1.52 -20.80
N ALA A 77 -20.35 -2.45 -20.36
CA ALA A 77 -20.70 -2.59 -18.95
C ALA A 77 -19.47 -2.87 -18.09
N VAL A 78 -18.61 -3.81 -18.50
CA VAL A 78 -17.36 -4.11 -17.78
C VAL A 78 -16.46 -2.89 -17.72
N ARG A 79 -16.32 -2.14 -18.83
CA ARG A 79 -15.49 -0.94 -18.88
C ARG A 79 -15.99 0.14 -17.94
N GLU A 80 -17.30 0.41 -17.95
CA GLU A 80 -17.92 1.43 -17.10
C GLU A 80 -17.77 1.08 -15.62
N GLU A 81 -17.98 -0.18 -15.24
CA GLU A 81 -17.79 -0.67 -13.86
C GLU A 81 -16.34 -0.56 -13.40
N VAL A 82 -15.38 -0.98 -14.22
CA VAL A 82 -13.94 -0.85 -13.91
C VAL A 82 -13.54 0.61 -13.81
N GLN A 83 -14.04 1.46 -14.69
CA GLN A 83 -13.75 2.89 -14.67
C GLN A 83 -14.37 3.58 -13.45
N ALA A 84 -15.58 3.19 -13.05
CA ALA A 84 -16.24 3.68 -11.84
C ALA A 84 -15.47 3.25 -10.58
N GLY A 85 -15.07 1.98 -10.50
CA GLY A 85 -14.25 1.46 -9.41
C GLY A 85 -12.89 2.17 -9.31
N TYR A 86 -12.22 2.37 -10.44
CA TYR A 86 -10.93 3.09 -10.47
C TYR A 86 -11.07 4.54 -10.02
N ARG A 87 -12.10 5.26 -10.48
CA ARG A 87 -12.38 6.65 -10.07
C ARG A 87 -12.64 6.74 -8.57
N ALA A 88 -13.47 5.85 -8.02
CA ALA A 88 -13.75 5.85 -6.59
C ALA A 88 -12.48 5.65 -5.74
N VAL A 89 -11.57 4.76 -6.17
CA VAL A 89 -10.28 4.55 -5.48
C VAL A 89 -9.36 5.77 -5.64
N ALA A 90 -9.29 6.35 -6.84
CA ALA A 90 -8.47 7.53 -7.11
C ALA A 90 -8.94 8.75 -6.30
N ASP A 91 -10.25 8.97 -6.20
CA ASP A 91 -10.84 10.06 -5.42
C ASP A 91 -10.54 9.89 -3.93
N GLN A 92 -10.70 8.67 -3.40
CA GLN A 92 -10.35 8.35 -2.01
C GLN A 92 -8.85 8.55 -1.74
N ALA A 93 -8.00 8.12 -2.68
CA ALA A 93 -6.55 8.30 -2.58
C ALA A 93 -6.14 9.77 -2.61
N GLY A 94 -6.79 10.59 -3.45
CA GLY A 94 -6.56 12.03 -3.50
C GLY A 94 -6.92 12.73 -2.19
N ILE A 95 -8.07 12.37 -1.61
CA ILE A 95 -8.49 12.87 -0.29
C ILE A 95 -7.47 12.50 0.78
N ILE A 96 -7.10 11.21 0.89
CA ILE A 96 -6.11 10.75 1.87
C ILE A 96 -4.76 11.45 1.67
N GLY A 97 -4.32 11.60 0.41
CA GLY A 97 -3.09 12.32 0.08
C GLY A 97 -3.11 13.75 0.60
N THR A 98 -4.17 14.51 0.33
CA THR A 98 -4.29 15.90 0.83
C THR A 98 -4.31 15.98 2.36
N TYR A 99 -4.96 15.03 3.05
CA TYR A 99 -4.94 14.99 4.52
C TYR A 99 -3.55 14.70 5.06
N VAL A 100 -2.81 13.76 4.45
CA VAL A 100 -1.45 13.41 4.85
C VAL A 100 -0.50 14.59 4.61
N ASP A 101 -0.60 15.24 3.46
CA ASP A 101 0.23 16.39 3.11
C ASP A 101 -0.05 17.58 4.05
N THR A 102 -1.33 17.84 4.36
CA THR A 102 -1.73 18.89 5.30
C THR A 102 -1.23 18.59 6.72
N ALA A 103 -1.38 17.34 7.18
CA ALA A 103 -0.91 16.92 8.48
C ALA A 103 0.63 17.02 8.59
N LYS A 104 1.34 16.64 7.53
CA LYS A 104 2.79 16.77 7.43
C LYS A 104 3.22 18.24 7.49
N ALA A 105 2.58 19.12 6.70
CA ALA A 105 2.88 20.53 6.70
C ALA A 105 2.64 21.18 8.08
N HIS A 106 1.54 20.84 8.74
CA HIS A 106 1.23 21.37 10.07
C HIS A 106 2.20 20.86 11.15
N THR A 107 2.60 19.60 11.06
CA THR A 107 3.59 19.00 11.97
C THR A 107 4.97 19.63 11.76
N GLN A 108 5.40 19.79 10.51
CA GLN A 108 6.67 20.43 10.15
C GLN A 108 6.73 21.86 10.68
N HIS A 109 5.70 22.66 10.44
CA HIS A 109 5.61 24.02 10.98
C HIS A 109 5.71 24.07 12.51
N THR A 110 5.06 23.13 13.20
CA THR A 110 5.13 23.03 14.66
C THR A 110 6.55 22.67 15.12
N LEU A 111 7.21 21.74 14.42
CA LEU A 111 8.59 21.36 14.70
C LEU A 111 9.57 22.52 14.47
N ASP A 112 9.35 23.33 13.43
CA ASP A 112 10.17 24.49 13.13
C ASP A 112 10.09 25.53 14.27
N ILE A 113 8.87 25.80 14.78
CA ILE A 113 8.66 26.68 15.94
C ILE A 113 9.36 26.16 17.19
N LEU A 114 9.30 24.85 17.44
CA LEU A 114 9.98 24.22 18.57
C LEU A 114 11.50 24.29 18.42
N ASN A 115 12.02 24.12 17.21
CA ASN A 115 13.45 24.15 16.92
C ASN A 115 14.06 25.57 16.86
N GLU A 116 13.23 26.61 16.92
CA GLU A 116 13.69 28.00 17.02
C GLU A 116 14.40 28.26 18.36
N PRO A 117 15.66 28.76 18.39
CA PRO A 117 16.50 28.88 19.60
C PRO A 117 15.89 29.66 20.76
N GLN A 118 14.93 30.53 20.50
CA GLN A 118 14.33 31.38 21.54
C GLN A 118 13.23 30.69 22.36
N ASN A 119 12.77 29.50 21.96
CA ASN A 119 11.61 28.82 22.56
C ASN A 119 11.98 27.67 23.52
N SER A 120 12.93 27.89 24.44
CA SER A 120 13.39 26.85 25.37
C SER A 120 12.27 26.27 26.27
N LEU A 121 11.29 27.11 26.65
CA LEU A 121 10.11 26.70 27.44
C LEU A 121 9.22 25.69 26.68
N HIS A 122 8.95 25.95 25.41
CA HIS A 122 8.07 25.09 24.60
C HIS A 122 8.72 23.73 24.33
N ARG A 123 10.06 23.69 24.17
CA ARG A 123 10.81 22.44 24.02
C ARG A 123 10.73 21.56 25.26
N SER A 124 10.98 22.13 26.43
CA SER A 124 10.92 21.37 27.69
C SER A 124 9.50 20.89 27.98
N GLY A 125 8.49 21.73 27.72
CA GLY A 125 7.08 21.35 27.80
C GLY A 125 6.73 20.17 26.89
N ALA A 126 7.16 20.20 25.63
CA ALA A 126 6.94 19.11 24.68
C ALA A 126 7.60 17.79 25.14
N ILE A 127 8.84 17.85 25.66
CA ILE A 127 9.54 16.68 26.19
C ILE A 127 8.79 16.05 27.37
N VAL A 128 8.28 16.89 28.29
CA VAL A 128 7.49 16.41 29.43
C VAL A 128 6.20 15.75 28.97
N VAL A 129 5.50 16.34 27.98
CA VAL A 129 4.28 15.73 27.40
C VAL A 129 4.61 14.40 26.71
N GLY A 130 5.74 14.30 26.00
CA GLY A 130 6.23 13.05 25.42
C GLY A 130 6.50 11.98 26.49
N GLY A 131 7.12 12.37 27.60
CA GLY A 131 7.34 11.49 28.75
C GLY A 131 6.02 11.04 29.39
N LEU A 132 5.08 11.96 29.61
CA LEU A 132 3.76 11.66 30.14
C LEU A 132 2.98 10.70 29.23
N ALA A 133 3.03 10.91 27.91
CA ALA A 133 2.41 10.01 26.95
C ALA A 133 3.01 8.59 27.07
N GLY A 134 4.34 8.48 27.13
CA GLY A 134 5.02 7.22 27.39
C GLY A 134 4.58 6.57 28.71
N PHE A 135 4.50 7.35 29.78
CA PHE A 135 4.05 6.89 31.09
C PHE A 135 2.61 6.34 31.04
N ILE A 136 1.69 7.02 30.35
CA ILE A 136 0.30 6.58 30.17
C ILE A 136 0.25 5.26 29.39
N PHE A 137 1.04 5.11 28.32
CA PHE A 137 1.14 3.83 27.60
C PHE A 137 1.66 2.68 28.47
N ALA A 138 2.45 2.99 29.50
CA ALA A 138 2.91 2.03 30.50
C ALA A 138 2.06 2.00 31.79
N ALA A 139 0.89 2.64 31.83
CA ALA A 139 0.08 2.76 33.04
C ALA A 139 -0.27 1.39 33.66
N ARG A 140 -0.53 0.39 32.81
CA ARG A 140 -0.86 -1.00 33.21
C ARG A 140 0.38 -1.87 33.49
N GLY A 141 1.58 -1.33 33.38
CA GLY A 141 2.85 -2.00 33.66
C GLY A 141 3.36 -1.82 35.09
N GLY A 142 4.35 -2.63 35.47
CA GLY A 142 5.15 -2.42 36.69
C GLY A 142 6.06 -1.19 36.61
N PHE A 143 6.76 -0.88 37.70
CA PHE A 143 7.62 0.30 37.83
C PHE A 143 8.68 0.39 36.72
N VAL A 144 9.39 -0.70 36.42
CA VAL A 144 10.42 -0.74 35.38
C VAL A 144 9.86 -0.39 34.00
N LYS A 145 8.68 -0.92 33.65
CA LYS A 145 8.03 -0.64 32.37
C LYS A 145 7.67 0.85 32.25
N LYS A 146 7.20 1.45 33.35
CA LYS A 146 6.88 2.88 33.41
C LYS A 146 8.11 3.73 33.16
N VAL A 147 9.23 3.43 33.81
CA VAL A 147 10.50 4.18 33.62
C VAL A 147 10.98 4.07 32.17
N ILE A 148 11.01 2.86 31.61
CA ILE A 148 11.47 2.63 30.23
C ILE A 148 10.59 3.38 29.22
N TYR A 149 9.27 3.22 29.31
CA TYR A 149 8.35 3.88 28.36
C TYR A 149 8.34 5.39 28.51
N THR A 150 8.44 5.91 29.73
CA THR A 150 8.57 7.36 29.98
C THR A 150 9.85 7.88 29.35
N GLY A 151 10.98 7.17 29.52
CA GLY A 151 12.27 7.52 28.92
C GLY A 151 12.27 7.45 27.39
N ILE A 152 11.61 6.45 26.80
CA ILE A 152 11.45 6.36 25.34
C ILE A 152 10.56 7.49 24.83
N GLY A 153 9.45 7.79 25.50
CA GLY A 153 8.53 8.86 25.11
C GLY A 153 9.18 10.24 25.18
N SER A 154 9.84 10.55 26.30
CA SER A 154 10.57 11.82 26.46
C SER A 154 11.78 11.89 25.52
N GLY A 155 12.53 10.80 25.36
CA GLY A 155 13.69 10.70 24.48
C GLY A 155 13.33 10.88 23.00
N ALA A 156 12.20 10.31 22.56
CA ALA A 156 11.72 10.47 21.19
C ALA A 156 11.41 11.94 20.89
N VAL A 157 10.66 12.62 21.76
CA VAL A 157 10.34 14.05 21.56
C VAL A 157 11.58 14.93 21.72
N ALA A 158 12.47 14.62 22.65
CA ALA A 158 13.74 15.31 22.81
C ALA A 158 14.62 15.21 21.55
N SER A 159 14.65 14.05 20.90
CA SER A 159 15.39 13.85 19.65
C SER A 159 14.86 14.73 18.50
N MET A 160 13.54 14.98 18.47
CA MET A 160 12.92 15.88 17.49
C MET A 160 13.20 17.35 17.79
N CYS A 161 13.24 17.75 19.08
CA CYS A 161 13.47 19.13 19.51
C CYS A 161 14.97 19.53 19.54
N TYR A 162 15.88 18.55 19.55
CA TYR A 162 17.33 18.76 19.62
C TYR A 162 18.09 17.77 18.72
N PRO A 163 17.89 17.80 17.39
CA PRO A 163 18.41 16.77 16.49
C PRO A 163 19.94 16.66 16.50
N ARG A 164 20.66 17.80 16.53
CA ARG A 164 22.14 17.79 16.55
C ARG A 164 22.71 17.23 17.85
N GLN A 165 22.14 17.64 18.98
CA GLN A 165 22.56 17.13 20.29
C GLN A 165 22.19 15.66 20.45
N ALA A 166 21.07 15.21 19.87
CA ALA A 166 20.67 13.82 19.86
C ALA A 166 21.67 12.94 19.09
N GLU A 167 22.18 13.38 17.93
CA GLU A 167 23.20 12.66 17.17
C GLU A 167 24.49 12.46 17.99
N ASP A 168 24.99 13.54 18.61
CA ASP A 168 26.22 13.49 19.41
C ASP A 168 26.05 12.64 20.68
N ASN A 169 24.95 12.85 21.40
CA ASN A 169 24.65 12.09 22.60
C ASN A 169 24.41 10.61 22.28
N CYS A 170 23.78 10.28 21.16
CA CYS A 170 23.57 8.89 20.75
C CYS A 170 24.91 8.17 20.54
N ARG A 171 25.90 8.82 19.91
CA ARG A 171 27.24 8.24 19.74
C ARG A 171 27.94 7.97 21.07
N VAL A 172 27.87 8.93 22.00
CA VAL A 172 28.46 8.78 23.35
C VAL A 172 27.77 7.66 24.12
N VAL A 173 26.44 7.66 24.15
CA VAL A 173 25.64 6.62 24.82
C VAL A 173 25.89 5.24 24.23
N LEU A 174 26.00 5.11 22.90
CA LEU A 174 26.33 3.84 22.26
C LEU A 174 27.75 3.38 22.59
N HIS A 175 28.71 4.29 22.69
CA HIS A 175 30.10 3.96 23.02
C HIS A 175 30.26 3.54 24.49
N GLU A 176 29.64 4.26 25.41
CA GLU A 176 29.68 3.93 26.85
C GLU A 176 28.81 2.71 27.16
N GLY A 177 27.64 2.60 26.53
CA GLY A 177 26.75 1.46 26.64
C GLY A 177 27.42 0.16 26.23
N ARG A 178 28.29 0.18 25.21
CA ARG A 178 29.13 -0.97 24.84
C ARG A 178 30.06 -1.42 25.98
N LYS A 179 30.72 -0.47 26.65
CA LYS A 179 31.62 -0.79 27.77
C LYS A 179 30.85 -1.37 28.95
N ILE A 180 29.73 -0.77 29.31
CA ILE A 180 28.89 -1.22 30.42
C ILE A 180 28.30 -2.61 30.12
N PHE A 181 27.81 -2.82 28.89
CA PHE A 181 27.32 -4.11 28.45
C PHE A 181 28.40 -5.19 28.52
N ALA A 182 29.62 -4.86 28.09
CA ALA A 182 30.75 -5.78 28.17
C ALA A 182 31.06 -6.22 29.60
N VAL A 183 31.11 -5.26 30.52
CA VAL A 183 31.32 -5.52 31.94
C VAL A 183 30.19 -6.38 32.51
N ALA A 184 28.93 -6.03 32.23
CA ALA A 184 27.77 -6.78 32.71
C ALA A 184 27.73 -8.22 32.18
N TYR A 185 28.06 -8.41 30.90
CA TYR A 185 28.16 -9.74 30.28
C TYR A 185 29.22 -10.60 30.96
N ASN A 186 30.41 -10.03 31.21
CA ASN A 186 31.49 -10.71 31.91
C ASN A 186 31.11 -11.07 33.36
N PHE A 187 30.33 -10.21 34.04
CA PHE A 187 29.80 -10.53 35.37
C PHE A 187 28.83 -11.71 35.36
N ILE A 188 27.94 -11.80 34.36
CA ILE A 188 27.00 -12.94 34.24
C ILE A 188 27.75 -14.24 33.94
N LYS A 189 28.82 -14.16 33.14
CA LYS A 189 29.72 -15.30 32.88
C LYS A 189 30.58 -15.74 34.07
N GLY A 190 30.50 -15.04 35.21
CA GLY A 190 31.16 -15.47 36.45
C GLY A 190 32.68 -15.31 36.46
N VAL A 191 33.23 -14.41 35.63
CA VAL A 191 34.67 -14.12 35.61
C VAL A 191 35.07 -13.43 36.91
N LYS A 192 36.04 -13.99 37.63
CA LYS A 192 36.56 -13.41 38.88
C LYS A 192 37.46 -12.21 38.56
N PRO A 193 37.42 -11.12 39.35
CA PRO A 193 38.31 -9.97 39.14
C PRO A 193 39.77 -10.41 39.32
N GLY A 194 40.53 -10.49 38.23
CA GLY A 194 41.95 -10.86 38.23
C GLY A 194 42.36 -11.99 37.27
N GLU A 195 41.42 -12.63 36.57
CA GLU A 195 41.73 -13.61 35.51
C GLU A 195 41.73 -12.88 34.16
N GLU A 196 42.87 -12.84 33.46
CA GLU A 196 42.98 -12.27 32.10
C GLU A 196 42.24 -13.18 31.12
N VAL A 197 40.91 -13.05 31.09
CA VAL A 197 40.12 -13.58 30.00
C VAL A 197 40.55 -12.81 28.75
N PRO A 198 40.97 -13.48 27.66
CA PRO A 198 41.22 -12.80 26.40
C PRO A 198 40.00 -11.94 26.14
N ILE A 199 40.21 -10.63 25.98
CA ILE A 199 39.15 -9.71 25.61
C ILE A 199 38.74 -10.14 24.20
N GLU A 200 37.91 -11.17 24.08
CA GLU A 200 37.15 -11.39 22.87
C GLU A 200 36.40 -10.07 22.72
N PRO A 201 36.74 -9.29 21.69
CA PRO A 201 36.12 -8.00 21.54
C PRO A 201 34.63 -8.29 21.53
N ILE A 202 33.88 -7.64 22.41
CA ILE A 202 32.44 -7.52 22.21
C ILE A 202 32.28 -6.55 21.02
N GLN A 203 32.66 -7.07 19.86
CA GLN A 203 32.62 -6.45 18.54
C GLN A 203 31.20 -6.49 17.99
N LYS A 204 30.27 -7.14 18.71
CA LYS A 204 28.88 -7.28 18.31
C LYS A 204 27.99 -6.80 19.44
N PHE A 205 28.06 -5.51 19.75
CA PHE A 205 26.86 -4.84 20.26
C PHE A 205 25.75 -5.16 19.25
N PRO A 206 24.59 -5.66 19.67
CA PRO A 206 23.55 -6.06 18.73
C PRO A 206 23.08 -4.82 17.97
N THR A 207 23.61 -4.66 16.75
CA THR A 207 23.15 -3.64 15.81
C THR A 207 21.86 -4.06 15.12
N SER A 208 21.49 -5.34 15.24
CA SER A 208 20.26 -5.91 14.73
C SER A 208 19.40 -6.50 15.86
N LEU A 209 18.08 -6.51 15.63
CA LEU A 209 17.12 -7.12 16.55
C LEU A 209 17.27 -8.65 16.63
N GLN A 210 17.80 -9.27 15.57
CA GLN A 210 18.05 -10.70 15.54
C GLN A 210 19.21 -11.04 16.48
N ASP A 211 20.32 -10.32 16.40
CA ASP A 211 21.47 -10.50 17.29
C ASP A 211 21.07 -10.27 18.75
N LEU A 212 20.21 -9.29 19.02
CA LEU A 212 19.70 -9.04 20.38
C LEU A 212 18.85 -10.21 20.90
N LYS A 213 18.01 -10.80 20.02
CA LYS A 213 17.22 -11.98 20.38
C LYS A 213 18.12 -13.19 20.66
N PHE A 214 19.13 -13.45 19.82
CA PHE A 214 20.06 -14.55 20.02
C PHE A 214 20.86 -14.38 21.31
N LEU A 215 21.43 -13.19 21.56
CA LEU A 215 22.11 -12.89 22.82
C LEU A 215 21.21 -13.06 24.04
N ALA A 216 19.95 -12.64 23.96
CA ALA A 216 19.02 -12.81 25.07
C ALA A 216 18.68 -14.28 25.32
N LEU A 217 18.51 -15.09 24.27
CA LEU A 217 18.27 -16.53 24.39
C LEU A 217 19.48 -17.24 24.99
N ASP A 218 20.67 -16.99 24.46
CA ASP A 218 21.92 -17.57 24.97
C ASP A 218 22.11 -17.25 26.46
N LEU A 219 21.85 -16.00 26.86
CA LEU A 219 21.97 -15.57 28.25
C LEU A 219 20.95 -16.25 29.17
N ILE A 220 19.73 -16.49 28.69
CA ILE A 220 18.68 -17.19 29.45
C ILE A 220 19.03 -18.67 29.61
N ASP A 221 19.50 -19.31 28.54
CA ASP A 221 19.88 -20.72 28.56
C ASP A 221 21.08 -20.94 29.48
N GLU A 222 22.10 -20.08 29.42
CA GLU A 222 23.28 -20.14 30.28
C GLU A 222 22.92 -19.88 31.76
N ALA A 223 22.10 -18.86 32.06
CA ALA A 223 21.60 -18.62 33.41
C ALA A 223 20.78 -19.81 33.95
N LYS A 224 20.00 -20.47 33.10
CA LYS A 224 19.23 -21.66 33.46
C LYS A 224 20.15 -22.84 33.78
N GLU A 225 21.23 -23.04 33.03
CA GLU A 225 22.21 -24.10 33.32
C GLU A 225 22.97 -23.86 34.64
N VAL A 226 23.27 -22.62 34.98
CA VAL A 226 23.92 -22.26 36.26
C VAL A 226 22.98 -22.45 37.46
N VAL A 227 21.69 -22.12 37.31
CA VAL A 227 20.70 -22.19 38.40
C VAL A 227 20.11 -23.60 38.58
N LEU A 228 19.96 -24.37 37.50
CA LEU A 228 19.42 -25.72 37.51
C LEU A 228 20.50 -26.70 37.03
N PRO A 229 21.40 -27.16 37.91
CA PRO A 229 22.37 -28.18 37.53
C PRO A 229 21.62 -29.42 37.06
N LYS A 230 21.92 -29.89 35.84
CA LYS A 230 21.39 -31.16 35.30
C LYS A 230 21.66 -32.26 36.34
N LYS A 231 20.61 -32.82 36.94
CA LYS A 231 20.73 -34.05 37.75
C LYS A 231 21.32 -35.12 36.82
N LYS A 232 22.52 -35.59 37.15
CA LYS A 232 23.11 -36.80 36.58
C LYS A 232 22.24 -38.00 36.88
#